data_AF-B0GA17-F1
#
_entry.id   AF-B0GA17-F1
#
_cell.length_a   1.000
_cell.length_b   1.000
_cell.length_c   1.000
_cell.angle_alpha   90.00
_cell.angle_beta   90.00
_cell.angle_gamma   90.00
#
_symmetry.space_group_name_H-M   'P 1'
#
loop_
_entity.id
_entity.type
_entity.pdbx_description
1 polymer ?
#
loop_
_entity_poly.entity_id
_entity_poly.type
_entity_poly.pdbx_seq_one_letter_code
_entity_poly.pdbx_strand_id
1 'polypeptide(L)'
;MATPLQIGGMVNLEERSGSFLPELPYTNRGVIRQKEALSALIDWCQITIKEVPLEAVIEDVLRIPLELMTVTGYEKGIAGHEVVAIFDNIKVLKPTGNAQYQGFQILMSGKGCRNYENFLQLNEETWFDFLNRVCQYHINV
;
A
#
# COMPACT_ATOMS: atom_id res chain seq x y z
N MET A 1 73.47 46.60 -17.69
CA MET A 1 73.67 45.61 -16.62
C MET A 1 72.34 45.39 -15.92
N ALA A 2 72.05 44.13 -15.60
CA ALA A 2 70.72 43.57 -15.36
C ALA A 2 70.05 43.97 -14.04
N THR A 3 68.71 43.98 -14.07
CA THR A 3 67.76 44.06 -12.94
C THR A 3 67.77 42.81 -12.05
N PRO A 4 67.49 42.92 -10.74
CA PRO A 4 67.07 41.78 -9.92
C PRO A 4 65.55 41.56 -9.95
N LEU A 5 65.18 40.28 -9.86
CA LEU A 5 63.86 39.66 -10.01
C LEU A 5 63.01 39.64 -8.71
N GLN A 6 61.69 39.52 -8.90
CA GLN A 6 60.57 39.44 -7.94
C GLN A 6 60.54 38.17 -7.08
N ILE A 7 59.96 38.23 -5.87
CA ILE A 7 58.97 37.27 -5.28
C ILE A 7 58.24 38.03 -4.15
N GLY A 8 56.92 38.14 -3.99
CA GLY A 8 55.76 37.59 -4.70
C GLY A 8 54.49 38.15 -4.04
N GLY A 9 53.52 38.49 -4.90
CA GLY A 9 52.08 38.68 -4.67
C GLY A 9 51.60 39.31 -3.36
N MET A 10 51.11 40.54 -3.47
CA MET A 10 49.94 41.00 -2.71
C MET A 10 48.86 39.92 -2.80
N VAL A 11 48.58 39.24 -1.69
CA VAL A 11 47.39 38.39 -1.61
C VAL A 11 46.18 39.32 -1.65
N ASN A 12 45.47 39.30 -2.78
CA ASN A 12 44.14 39.89 -2.89
C ASN A 12 43.27 39.28 -1.77
N LEU A 13 42.80 40.13 -0.86
CA LEU A 13 41.71 39.82 0.04
C LEU A 13 40.43 39.82 -0.81
N GLU A 14 40.28 38.83 -1.69
CA GLU A 14 39.00 38.55 -2.33
C GLU A 14 38.03 38.13 -1.24
N GLU A 15 36.97 38.92 -1.13
CA GLU A 15 35.79 38.65 -0.34
C GLU A 15 35.30 37.22 -0.60
N ARG A 16 35.60 36.31 0.34
CA ARG A 16 34.89 35.03 0.45
C ARG A 16 33.48 35.30 1.01
N SER A 17 32.68 36.07 0.29
CA SER A 17 31.23 36.15 0.47
C SER A 17 30.60 34.99 -0.31
N GLY A 18 30.69 33.80 0.28
CA GLY A 18 30.05 32.60 -0.19
C GLY A 18 30.08 31.61 0.94
N SER A 19 28.99 31.53 1.69
CA SER A 19 28.82 30.64 2.83
C SER A 19 28.98 29.17 2.41
N PHE A 20 30.21 28.66 2.40
CA PHE A 20 30.51 27.23 2.32
C PHE A 20 30.48 26.60 3.72
N LEU A 21 29.45 26.92 4.51
CA LEU A 21 29.12 26.08 5.65
C LEU A 21 28.26 24.94 5.08
N PRO A 22 28.71 23.67 5.12
CA PRO A 22 27.82 22.56 4.81
C PRO A 22 26.60 22.68 5.73
N GLU A 23 25.40 22.47 5.17
CA GLU A 23 24.16 22.49 5.96
C GLU A 23 24.36 21.66 7.22
N LEU A 24 24.10 22.26 8.39
CA LEU A 24 24.22 21.56 9.66
C LEU A 24 23.34 20.31 9.61
N PRO A 25 23.83 19.17 10.10
CA PRO A 25 23.07 17.93 10.03
C PRO A 25 21.75 18.11 10.78
N TYR A 26 20.65 17.67 10.15
CA TYR A 26 19.28 17.82 10.66
C TYR A 26 19.06 17.18 12.03
N THR A 27 19.94 16.26 12.42
CA THR A 27 19.94 15.63 13.75
C THR A 27 21.37 15.54 14.28
N ASN A 28 21.51 15.49 15.61
CA ASN A 28 22.79 15.26 16.30
C ASN A 28 23.48 13.92 15.94
N ARG A 29 22.83 13.06 15.13
CA ARG A 29 23.37 11.80 14.61
C ARG A 29 23.75 11.83 13.12
N GLY A 30 23.70 12.98 12.46
CA GLY A 30 24.04 13.06 11.04
C GLY A 30 22.99 12.46 10.09
N VAL A 31 21.79 12.14 10.59
CA VAL A 31 20.70 11.66 9.73
C VAL A 31 20.24 12.80 8.83
N ILE A 32 20.31 12.57 7.52
CA ILE A 32 19.87 13.50 6.48
C ILE A 32 18.36 13.32 6.29
N ARG A 33 17.62 14.42 6.27
CA ARG A 33 16.18 14.38 5.98
C ARG A 33 15.97 13.99 4.52
N GLN A 34 15.24 12.89 4.27
CA GLN A 34 14.72 12.60 2.94
C GLN A 34 13.74 13.73 2.57
N LYS A 35 14.01 14.39 1.43
CA LYS A 35 13.17 15.49 0.91
C LYS A 35 11.91 14.97 0.19
N GLU A 36 11.87 13.68 -0.11
CA GLU A 36 10.75 13.00 -0.74
C GLU A 36 9.56 12.90 0.23
N ALA A 37 8.36 13.06 -0.31
CA ALA A 37 7.14 12.90 0.46
C ALA A 37 6.92 11.42 0.79
N LEU A 38 6.54 11.13 2.04
CA LEU A 38 6.14 9.79 2.45
C LEU A 38 4.71 9.52 1.99
N SER A 39 4.46 8.29 1.55
CA SER A 39 3.13 7.79 1.24
C SER A 39 2.75 6.66 2.20
N ALA A 40 1.47 6.55 2.51
CA ALA A 40 0.89 5.45 3.27
C ALA A 40 -0.11 4.72 2.37
N LEU A 41 -0.13 3.39 2.45
CA LEU A 41 -0.95 2.54 1.60
C LEU A 41 -1.37 1.28 2.34
N ILE A 42 -2.52 0.74 1.97
CA ILE A 42 -3.00 -0.55 2.49
C ILE A 42 -2.24 -1.66 1.77
N ASP A 43 -1.44 -2.40 2.53
CA ASP A 43 -0.58 -3.48 2.00
C ASP A 43 -1.09 -4.89 2.35
N TRP A 44 -2.16 -4.98 3.14
CA TRP A 44 -2.84 -6.23 3.44
C TRP A 44 -4.25 -5.93 3.94
N CYS A 45 -5.23 -6.67 3.44
CA CYS A 45 -6.61 -6.55 3.88
C CYS A 45 -7.24 -7.94 3.97
N GLN A 46 -7.76 -8.27 5.16
CA GLN A 46 -8.44 -9.53 5.41
C GLN A 46 -9.69 -9.24 6.24
N ILE A 47 -10.86 -9.61 5.73
CA ILE A 47 -12.15 -9.29 6.34
C ILE A 47 -13.04 -10.51 6.23
N THR A 48 -13.68 -10.91 7.33
CA THR A 48 -14.68 -11.98 7.31
C THR A 48 -16.07 -11.39 7.45
N ILE A 49 -16.94 -11.68 6.46
CA ILE A 49 -18.31 -11.21 6.38
C ILE A 49 -19.25 -12.38 6.63
N LYS A 50 -20.09 -12.27 7.66
CA LYS A 50 -21.03 -13.34 8.02
C LYS A 50 -22.39 -13.11 7.38
N GLU A 51 -23.14 -14.20 7.19
CA GLU A 51 -24.57 -14.17 6.81
C GLU A 51 -24.88 -13.50 5.44
N VAL A 52 -23.88 -13.34 4.58
CA VAL A 52 -24.02 -12.80 3.21
C VAL A 52 -23.69 -13.89 2.19
N PRO A 53 -24.49 -14.08 1.13
CA PRO A 53 -24.19 -15.05 0.07
C PRO A 53 -22.95 -14.65 -0.75
N LEU A 54 -22.31 -15.62 -1.41
CA LEU A 54 -21.04 -15.40 -2.11
C LEU A 54 -21.16 -14.33 -3.20
N GLU A 55 -22.25 -14.36 -3.96
CA GLU A 55 -22.53 -13.45 -5.06
C GLU A 55 -22.61 -12.00 -4.55
N ALA A 56 -23.31 -11.77 -3.44
CA ALA A 56 -23.39 -10.45 -2.81
C ALA A 56 -22.04 -9.99 -2.24
N VAL A 57 -21.20 -10.90 -1.71
CA VAL A 57 -19.83 -10.53 -1.30
C VAL A 57 -19.00 -10.04 -2.50
N ILE A 58 -19.19 -10.62 -3.68
CA ILE A 58 -18.46 -10.25 -4.89
C ILE A 58 -19.02 -8.96 -5.52
N GLU A 59 -20.33 -8.91 -5.74
CA GLU A 59 -20.96 -7.83 -6.51
C GLU A 59 -21.32 -6.62 -5.64
N ASP A 60 -21.83 -6.83 -4.42
CA ASP A 60 -22.26 -5.72 -3.56
C ASP A 60 -21.11 -5.18 -2.72
N VAL A 61 -20.33 -6.07 -2.10
CA VAL A 61 -19.25 -5.67 -1.18
C VAL A 61 -17.99 -5.29 -1.96
N LEU A 62 -17.45 -6.23 -2.73
CA LEU A 62 -16.24 -5.98 -3.52
C LEU A 62 -16.51 -5.08 -4.73
N ARG A 63 -17.75 -5.05 -5.24
CA ARG A 63 -18.11 -4.33 -6.48
C ARG A 63 -17.24 -4.72 -7.66
N ILE A 64 -16.99 -6.03 -7.77
CA ILE A 64 -16.32 -6.63 -8.92
C ILE A 64 -17.39 -7.41 -9.69
N PRO A 65 -17.55 -7.18 -11.00
CA PRO A 65 -18.46 -7.99 -11.81
C PRO A 65 -18.15 -9.48 -11.66
N LEU A 66 -19.17 -10.29 -11.35
CA LEU A 66 -19.01 -11.72 -11.08
C LEU A 66 -18.35 -12.46 -12.26
N GLU A 67 -18.57 -12.00 -13.49
CA GLU A 67 -17.97 -12.53 -14.73
C GLU A 67 -16.43 -12.49 -14.75
N LEU A 68 -15.82 -11.57 -13.99
CA LEU A 68 -14.36 -11.47 -13.88
C LEU A 68 -13.81 -12.47 -12.87
N MET A 69 -14.62 -12.91 -11.89
CA MET A 69 -14.20 -13.85 -10.87
C MET A 69 -14.15 -15.27 -11.41
N THR A 70 -13.03 -15.95 -11.18
CA THR A 70 -12.97 -17.40 -11.35
C THR A 70 -13.57 -18.07 -10.12
N VAL A 71 -14.81 -18.55 -10.25
CA VAL A 71 -15.46 -19.36 -9.22
C VAL A 71 -14.87 -20.77 -9.30
N THR A 72 -13.98 -21.08 -8.37
CA THR A 72 -13.35 -22.39 -8.31
C THR A 72 -14.26 -23.35 -7.55
N GLY A 73 -14.40 -24.58 -8.07
CA GLY A 73 -15.20 -25.63 -7.44
C GLY A 73 -14.53 -26.22 -6.18
N TYR A 74 -14.11 -25.38 -5.24
CA TYR A 74 -13.44 -25.72 -3.97
C TYR A 74 -12.04 -26.31 -4.17
N GLU A 75 -11.08 -25.46 -4.52
CA GLU A 75 -9.66 -25.84 -4.58
C GLU A 75 -9.01 -25.91 -3.18
N LYS A 76 -7.80 -26.51 -3.13
CA LYS A 76 -6.97 -26.67 -1.92
C LYS A 76 -7.01 -25.43 -1.03
N GLY A 77 -7.54 -25.62 0.17
CA GLY A 77 -7.72 -24.54 1.12
C GLY A 77 -6.42 -23.96 1.69
N ILE A 78 -6.51 -22.73 2.18
CA ILE A 78 -5.47 -22.05 2.94
C ILE A 78 -5.97 -21.94 4.38
N ALA A 79 -5.17 -22.41 5.35
CA ALA A 79 -5.46 -22.27 6.79
C ALA A 79 -6.89 -22.73 7.20
N GLY A 80 -7.37 -23.85 6.65
CA GLY A 80 -8.70 -24.38 6.95
C GLY A 80 -9.86 -23.65 6.26
N HIS A 81 -9.58 -22.85 5.24
CA HIS A 81 -10.59 -22.24 4.37
C HIS A 81 -10.40 -22.68 2.93
N GLU A 82 -11.47 -23.09 2.26
CA GLU A 82 -11.50 -23.34 0.82
C GLU A 82 -11.59 -22.03 0.05
N VAL A 83 -10.85 -21.94 -1.05
CA VAL A 83 -10.98 -20.81 -1.97
C VAL A 83 -12.18 -21.07 -2.88
N VAL A 84 -13.13 -20.13 -2.89
CA VAL A 84 -14.39 -20.24 -3.64
C VAL A 84 -14.48 -19.29 -4.82
N ALA A 85 -13.78 -18.15 -4.76
CA ALA A 85 -13.66 -17.23 -5.88
C ALA A 85 -12.30 -16.53 -5.89
N ILE A 86 -11.74 -16.32 -7.08
CA ILE A 86 -10.42 -15.70 -7.27
C ILE A 86 -10.46 -14.71 -8.43
N PHE A 87 -9.92 -13.52 -8.21
CA PHE A 87 -9.52 -12.58 -9.25
C PHE A 87 -8.08 -12.15 -8.99
N ASP A 88 -7.14 -12.70 -9.77
CA ASP A 88 -5.71 -12.49 -9.60
C ASP A 88 -5.24 -12.67 -8.14
N ASN A 89 -4.94 -11.58 -7.42
CA ASN A 89 -4.48 -11.58 -6.03
C ASN A 89 -5.58 -11.26 -5.00
N ILE A 90 -6.84 -11.21 -5.42
CA ILE A 90 -8.04 -11.02 -4.58
C ILE A 90 -8.73 -12.38 -4.46
N LYS A 91 -8.91 -12.86 -3.24
CA LYS A 91 -9.48 -14.19 -2.97
C LYS A 91 -10.67 -14.08 -2.05
N VAL A 92 -11.71 -14.86 -2.33
CA VAL A 92 -12.83 -15.10 -1.41
C VAL A 92 -12.75 -16.55 -0.94
N LEU A 93 -12.80 -16.71 0.37
CA LEU A 93 -12.53 -17.94 1.10
C LEU A 93 -13.78 -18.34 1.91
N LYS A 94 -14.03 -19.63 2.04
CA LYS A 94 -15.09 -20.20 2.87
C LYS A 94 -14.46 -21.13 3.92
N PRO A 95 -14.83 -21.07 5.20
CA PRO A 95 -14.28 -21.95 6.23
C PRO A 95 -14.66 -23.42 5.99
N THR A 96 -13.70 -24.32 6.15
CA THR A 96 -13.86 -25.78 6.10
C THR A 96 -13.83 -26.33 7.54
N GLY A 97 -14.93 -26.15 8.28
CA GLY A 97 -15.17 -26.90 9.53
C GLY A 97 -15.64 -26.09 10.74
N ASN A 98 -14.90 -25.06 11.17
CA ASN A 98 -15.15 -24.39 12.47
C ASN A 98 -16.18 -23.26 12.40
N ALA A 99 -17.21 -23.31 13.26
CA ALA A 99 -18.32 -22.35 13.30
C ALA A 99 -17.91 -20.91 13.70
N GLN A 100 -16.74 -20.71 14.34
CA GLN A 100 -16.28 -19.37 14.75
C GLN A 100 -15.92 -18.46 13.57
N TYR A 101 -15.66 -19.02 12.38
CA TYR A 101 -15.37 -18.27 11.16
C TYR A 101 -16.52 -18.30 10.16
N GLN A 102 -17.75 -18.56 10.63
CA GLN A 102 -18.94 -18.55 9.77
C GLN A 102 -19.00 -17.28 8.92
N GLY A 103 -18.97 -17.44 7.59
CA GLY A 103 -18.95 -16.34 6.65
C GLY A 103 -17.98 -16.55 5.50
N PHE A 104 -17.94 -15.59 4.60
CA PHE A 104 -16.94 -15.53 3.54
C PHE A 104 -15.84 -14.56 3.96
N GLN A 105 -14.60 -14.98 3.75
CA GLN A 105 -13.43 -14.16 4.03
C GLN A 105 -12.86 -13.61 2.72
N ILE A 106 -12.79 -12.28 2.64
CA ILE A 106 -12.05 -11.57 1.60
C ILE A 106 -10.59 -11.50 2.05
N LEU A 107 -9.68 -11.91 1.17
CA LEU A 107 -8.24 -11.86 1.40
C LEU A 107 -7.54 -11.16 0.24
N MET A 108 -6.83 -10.08 0.55
CA MET A 108 -6.02 -9.29 -0.38
C MET A 108 -4.61 -9.09 0.21
N SER A 109 -3.60 -9.61 -0.49
CA SER A 109 -2.19 -9.30 -0.20
C SER A 109 -1.83 -7.91 -0.73
N GLY A 110 -0.60 -7.42 -0.53
CA GLY A 110 -0.18 -6.09 -1.04
C GLY A 110 -0.45 -5.89 -2.52
N LYS A 111 -0.11 -6.89 -3.35
CA LYS A 111 -0.47 -6.90 -4.79
C LYS A 111 -1.97 -6.94 -5.02
N GLY A 112 -2.71 -7.72 -4.22
CA GLY A 112 -4.18 -7.75 -4.26
C GLY A 112 -4.80 -6.39 -3.95
N CYS A 113 -4.24 -5.65 -2.99
CA CYS A 113 -4.69 -4.31 -2.65
C CYS A 113 -4.43 -3.32 -3.80
N ARG A 114 -3.27 -3.39 -4.46
CA ARG A 114 -2.98 -2.58 -5.67
C ARG A 114 -3.94 -2.91 -6.82
N ASN A 115 -4.28 -4.18 -7.00
CA ASN A 115 -5.26 -4.57 -8.01
C ASN A 115 -6.67 -4.07 -7.67
N TYR A 116 -7.04 -4.14 -6.40
CA TYR A 116 -8.35 -3.70 -5.94
C TYR A 116 -8.56 -2.20 -6.12
N GLU A 117 -7.50 -1.41 -5.94
CA GLU A 117 -7.53 0.03 -6.20
C GLU A 117 -7.94 0.38 -7.63
N ASN A 118 -7.66 -0.47 -8.63
CA ASN A 118 -8.16 -0.24 -9.98
C ASN A 118 -9.69 -0.31 -10.03
N PHE A 119 -10.31 -1.24 -9.31
CA PHE A 119 -11.77 -1.32 -9.20
C PHE A 119 -12.34 -0.15 -8.42
N LEU A 120 -11.69 0.25 -7.31
CA LEU A 120 -12.09 1.44 -6.57
C LEU A 120 -12.08 2.67 -7.48
N GLN A 121 -11.01 2.86 -8.24
CA GLN A 121 -10.91 3.97 -9.21
C GLN A 121 -11.98 3.90 -10.30
N LEU A 122 -12.24 2.73 -10.87
CA LEU A 122 -13.29 2.54 -11.88
C LEU A 122 -14.69 2.81 -11.33
N ASN A 123 -14.92 2.51 -10.06
CA ASN A 123 -16.17 2.75 -9.36
C ASN A 123 -16.29 4.17 -8.77
N GLU A 124 -15.27 5.02 -8.97
CA GLU A 124 -15.17 6.36 -8.35
C GLU A 124 -15.22 6.31 -6.81
N GLU A 125 -14.67 5.25 -6.22
CA GLU A 125 -14.62 5.00 -4.78
C GLU A 125 -13.20 5.08 -4.22
N THR A 126 -13.12 5.28 -2.91
CA THR A 126 -11.88 5.18 -2.13
C THR A 126 -11.88 3.95 -1.24
N TRP A 127 -10.72 3.63 -0.66
CA TRP A 127 -10.63 2.63 0.40
C TRP A 127 -11.54 2.95 1.59
N PHE A 128 -11.78 4.22 1.89
CA PHE A 128 -12.68 4.62 2.97
C PHE A 128 -14.12 4.24 2.66
N ASP A 129 -14.56 4.42 1.41
CA ASP A 129 -15.91 4.03 0.97
C ASP A 129 -16.10 2.51 1.04
N PHE A 130 -15.09 1.75 0.61
CA PHE A 130 -15.09 0.28 0.76
C PHE A 130 -15.17 -0.14 2.23
N LEU A 131 -14.32 0.40 3.11
CA LEU A 131 -14.31 0.04 4.52
C LEU A 131 -15.62 0.43 5.21
N ASN A 132 -16.18 1.60 4.90
CA ASN A 132 -17.48 2.02 5.42
C ASN A 132 -18.60 1.09 4.96
N ARG A 133 -18.59 0.66 3.69
CA ARG A 133 -19.54 -0.31 3.15
C ARG A 133 -19.43 -1.64 3.89
N VAL A 134 -18.21 -2.14 4.08
CA VAL A 134 -17.96 -3.38 4.82
C VAL A 134 -18.48 -3.29 6.26
N CYS A 135 -18.32 -2.15 6.93
CA CYS A 135 -18.81 -1.91 8.29
C CYS A 135 -20.35 -1.95 8.43
N GLN A 136 -21.11 -1.96 7.33
CA GLN A 136 -22.57 -2.14 7.37
C GLN A 136 -22.99 -3.60 7.57
N TYR A 137 -22.07 -4.54 7.36
CA TYR A 137 -22.33 -5.98 7.50
C TYR A 137 -21.88 -6.49 8.88
N HIS A 138 -22.35 -7.69 9.24
CA HIS A 138 -21.83 -8.37 10.43
C HIS A 138 -20.44 -8.95 10.11
N ILE A 139 -19.40 -8.25 10.57
CA ILE A 139 -18.02 -8.56 10.24
C ILE A 139 -17.20 -8.97 11.47
N ASN A 140 -16.15 -9.76 11.21
CA ASN A 140 -14.99 -9.84 12.09
C ASN A 140 -13.84 -9.11 11.37
N VAL A 141 -13.25 -8.11 12.03
CA VAL A 141 -12.05 -7.38 11.59
C VAL A 141 -10.85 -7.90 12.36
#